data_AF-X1K4L0-F1
#
_entry.id   AF-X1K4L0-F1
#
_cell.length_a   1.000
_cell.length_b   1.000
_cell.length_c   1.000
_cell.angle_alpha   90.00
_cell.angle_beta   90.00
_cell.angle_gamma   90.00
#
_symmetry.space_group_name_H-M   'P 1'
#
loop_
_entity.id
_entity.type
_entity.pdbx_description
1 polymer ?
#
loop_
_entity_poly.entity_id
_entity_poly.type
_entity_poly.pdbx_seq_one_letter_code
_entity_poly.pdbx_strand_id
1 'polypeptide(L)'
;ALNRGFYVAIALSIICMFFTVSHMLDSYWLFAAGVVGILTSVVVVFITQYYTEARFRPVRSIVEASKTGPATNIVSGTAVGFETTLATAVVIGVALLLSYWMGTMTGLPGAGAFGTAVATMGMLMTCPF
;
A
#
# COMPACT_ATOMS: atom_id res chain seq x y z
N ALA A 1 7.93 18.08 7.68
CA ALA A 1 6.55 18.54 7.41
C ALA A 1 5.75 17.45 6.68
N LEU A 2 6.28 16.89 5.58
CA LEU A 2 5.59 15.88 4.75
C LEU A 2 5.08 14.65 5.53
N ASN A 3 5.93 13.94 6.29
CA ASN A 3 5.48 12.76 7.05
C ASN A 3 4.39 13.09 8.09
N ARG A 4 4.41 14.28 8.70
CA ARG A 4 3.38 14.68 9.68
C ARG A 4 2.02 14.89 9.01
N GLY A 5 1.99 15.45 7.80
CA GLY A 5 0.77 15.60 7.01
C GLY A 5 0.16 14.25 6.64
N PHE A 6 1.00 13.32 6.17
CA PHE A 6 0.59 11.95 5.82
C PHE A 6 -0.05 11.20 7.01
N TYR A 7 0.56 11.26 8.20
CA TYR A 7 -0.02 10.61 9.38
C TYR A 7 -1.34 11.24 9.84
N VAL A 8 -1.47 12.56 9.74
CA VAL A 8 -2.73 13.25 10.09
C VAL A 8 -3.83 12.90 9.09
N ALA A 9 -3.50 12.80 7.80
CA ALA A 9 -4.42 12.36 6.77
C ALA A 9 -4.97 10.96 7.03
N ILE A 10 -4.08 10.00 7.32
CA ILE A 10 -4.46 8.61 7.64
C ILE A 10 -5.42 8.57 8.83
N ALA A 11 -5.08 9.27 9.91
CA ALA A 11 -5.91 9.27 11.12
C ALA A 11 -7.30 9.85 10.83
N LEU A 12 -7.37 10.97 10.10
CA LEU A 12 -8.63 11.59 9.72
C LEU A 12 -9.46 10.70 8.78
N SER A 13 -8.82 10.07 7.78
CA SER A 13 -9.48 9.15 6.84
C SER A 13 -10.08 7.95 7.55
N ILE A 14 -9.40 7.35 8.53
CA ILE A 14 -9.93 6.22 9.30
C ILE A 14 -11.17 6.64 10.11
N ILE A 15 -11.13 7.82 10.76
CA ILE A 15 -12.26 8.34 11.55
C ILE A 15 -13.46 8.60 10.65
N CYS A 16 -13.28 9.33 9.55
CA CYS A 16 -14.37 9.61 8.60
C CYS A 16 -14.94 8.32 8.01
N MET A 17 -14.09 7.37 7.63
CA MET A 17 -14.52 6.07 7.10
C MET A 17 -15.35 5.28 8.11
N PHE A 18 -14.99 5.32 9.41
CA PHE A 18 -15.77 4.66 10.46
C PHE A 18 -17.20 5.20 10.52
N PHE A 19 -17.36 6.52 10.53
CA PHE A 19 -18.68 7.16 10.53
C PHE A 19 -19.47 6.82 9.25
N THR A 20 -18.87 6.92 8.06
CA THR A 20 -19.56 6.63 6.80
C THR A 20 -20.00 5.17 6.70
N VAL A 21 -19.15 4.21 7.09
CA VAL A 21 -19.51 2.79 7.03
C VAL A 21 -20.59 2.45 8.05
N SER A 22 -20.51 3.00 9.27
CA SER A 22 -21.54 2.79 10.31
C SER A 22 -22.90 3.33 9.90
N HIS A 23 -22.97 4.47 9.21
CA HIS A 23 -24.24 5.11 8.88
C HIS A 23 -24.89 4.54 7.61
N MET A 24 -24.09 4.07 6.65
CA MET A 24 -24.62 3.61 5.35
C MET A 24 -24.71 2.08 5.22
N LEU A 25 -23.80 1.33 5.84
CA LEU A 25 -23.56 -0.08 5.50
C LEU A 25 -23.66 -1.03 6.71
N ASP A 26 -23.65 -0.50 7.93
CA ASP A 26 -23.79 -1.21 9.21
C ASP A 26 -23.02 -2.56 9.29
N SER A 27 -21.81 -2.57 8.70
CA SER A 27 -21.00 -3.77 8.54
C SER A 27 -19.55 -3.53 8.95
N TYR A 28 -19.19 -4.09 10.11
CA TYR A 28 -17.85 -3.99 10.68
C TYR A 28 -16.77 -4.64 9.80
N TRP A 29 -17.14 -5.68 9.05
CA TRP A 29 -16.20 -6.39 8.16
C TRP A 29 -15.77 -5.56 6.96
N LEU A 30 -16.67 -4.74 6.41
CA LEU A 30 -16.37 -3.85 5.29
C LEU A 30 -15.53 -2.64 5.73
N PHE A 31 -15.78 -2.12 6.94
CA PHE A 31 -14.89 -1.14 7.56
C PHE A 31 -13.47 -1.70 7.69
N ALA A 32 -13.36 -2.92 8.21
CA ALA A 32 -12.06 -3.56 8.41
C ALA A 32 -11.34 -3.84 7.07
N ALA A 33 -12.06 -4.19 5.99
CA ALA A 33 -11.48 -4.29 4.64
C ALA A 33 -10.93 -2.93 4.12
N GLY A 34 -11.63 -1.84 4.40
CA GLY A 34 -11.14 -0.48 4.09
C GLY A 34 -9.87 -0.11 4.87
N VAL A 35 -9.79 -0.49 6.16
CA VAL A 35 -8.59 -0.30 6.98
C VAL A 35 -7.40 -1.09 6.44
N VAL A 36 -7.61 -2.32 5.95
CA VAL A 36 -6.55 -3.09 5.27
C VAL A 36 -6.02 -2.34 4.05
N GLY A 37 -6.89 -1.68 3.29
CA GLY A 37 -6.50 -0.80 2.18
C GLY A 37 -5.59 0.35 2.61
N ILE A 38 -5.95 1.06 3.67
CA ILE A 38 -5.16 2.16 4.24
C ILE A 38 -3.81 1.66 4.76
N LEU A 39 -3.77 0.52 5.46
CA LEU A 39 -2.51 -0.07 5.92
C LEU A 39 -1.61 -0.47 4.74
N THR A 40 -2.21 -1.01 3.68
CA THR A 40 -1.49 -1.39 2.46
C THR A 40 -0.85 -0.18 1.79
N SER A 41 -1.54 0.97 1.73
CA SER A 41 -0.94 2.20 1.17
C SER A 41 0.30 2.63 1.93
N VAL A 42 0.25 2.60 3.27
CA VAL A 42 1.39 2.92 4.14
C VAL A 42 2.57 1.99 3.87
N VAL A 43 2.33 0.68 3.80
CA VAL A 43 3.38 -0.32 3.52
C VAL A 43 4.01 -0.09 2.16
N VAL A 44 3.20 0.17 1.11
CA VAL A 44 3.71 0.45 -0.23
C VAL A 44 4.57 1.73 -0.27
N VAL A 45 4.17 2.77 0.46
CA VAL A 45 4.97 4.00 0.60
C VAL A 45 6.31 3.70 1.27
N PHE A 46 6.32 2.92 2.35
CA PHE A 46 7.58 2.53 3.03
C PHE A 46 8.49 1.69 2.13
N ILE A 47 7.94 0.74 1.38
CA ILE A 47 8.70 -0.05 0.41
C ILE A 47 9.31 0.89 -0.64
N THR A 48 8.51 1.79 -1.19
CA THR A 48 8.98 2.76 -2.19
C THR A 48 10.12 3.61 -1.64
N GLN A 49 9.98 4.13 -0.41
CA GLN A 49 11.05 4.89 0.25
C GLN A 49 12.32 4.05 0.47
N TYR A 50 12.18 2.79 0.88
CA TYR A 50 13.33 1.89 1.07
C TYR A 50 14.15 1.67 -0.21
N TYR A 51 13.48 1.52 -1.35
CA TYR A 51 14.14 1.27 -2.64
C TYR A 51 14.57 2.54 -3.38
N THR A 52 14.11 3.74 -2.93
CA THR A 52 14.43 5.02 -3.60
C THR A 52 15.34 5.95 -2.79
N GLU A 53 15.41 5.80 -1.47
CA GLU A 53 16.22 6.68 -0.63
C GLU A 53 17.70 6.25 -0.60
N ALA A 54 18.61 7.20 -0.83
CA ALA A 54 20.05 6.97 -0.96
C ALA A 54 20.74 6.40 0.29
N ARG A 55 20.05 6.40 1.43
CA ARG A 55 20.56 5.88 2.71
C ARG A 55 20.49 4.36 2.77
N PHE A 56 19.60 3.73 2.02
CA PHE A 56 19.36 2.30 2.09
C PHE A 56 20.26 1.50 1.15
N ARG A 57 20.38 0.20 1.45
CA ARG A 57 21.20 -0.76 0.70
C ARG A 57 20.93 -0.76 -0.82
N PRO A 58 19.67 -0.77 -1.31
CA PRO A 58 19.40 -0.92 -2.75
C PRO A 58 19.99 0.22 -3.59
N VAL A 59 19.83 1.46 -3.12
CA VAL A 59 20.39 2.63 -3.81
C VAL A 59 21.90 2.68 -3.65
N ARG A 60 22.43 2.31 -2.48
CA ARG A 60 23.89 2.29 -2.25
C ARG A 60 24.61 1.28 -3.14
N SER A 61 24.03 0.11 -3.41
CA SER A 61 24.59 -0.84 -4.39
C SER A 61 24.63 -0.29 -5.81
N ILE A 62 23.64 0.54 -6.21
CA ILE A 62 23.63 1.20 -7.51
C ILE A 62 24.76 2.24 -7.58
N VAL A 63 24.94 3.04 -6.53
CA VAL A 63 26.01 4.05 -6.44
C VAL A 63 27.40 3.40 -6.49
N GLU A 64 27.59 2.25 -5.84
CA GLU A 64 28.83 1.49 -5.93
C GLU A 64 29.06 0.94 -7.34
N ALA A 65 28.02 0.42 -7.99
CA ALA A 65 28.08 -0.02 -9.38
C ALA A 65 28.45 1.15 -10.34
N SER A 66 28.02 2.38 -10.05
CA SER A 66 28.37 3.56 -10.86
C SER A 66 29.89 3.80 -10.98
N LYS A 67 30.70 3.31 -10.02
CA LYS A 67 32.18 3.42 -10.09
C LYS A 67 32.80 2.57 -11.18
N THR A 68 32.10 1.53 -11.64
CA THR A 68 32.59 0.57 -12.65
C THR A 68 32.14 0.91 -14.07
N GLY A 69 31.23 1.88 -14.22
CA GLY A 69 30.83 2.45 -15.51
C GLY A 69 29.30 2.60 -15.68
N PRO A 70 28.86 3.20 -16.80
CA PRO A 70 27.43 3.40 -17.08
C PRO A 70 26.65 2.11 -17.30
N ALA A 71 27.28 1.10 -17.92
CA ALA A 71 26.63 -0.17 -18.25
C ALA A 71 26.26 -0.95 -16.97
N THR A 72 27.18 -1.05 -16.01
CA THR A 72 26.94 -1.72 -14.72
C THR A 72 25.95 -0.96 -13.84
N ASN A 73 25.91 0.37 -13.94
CA ASN A 73 24.88 1.19 -13.30
C ASN A 73 23.47 0.87 -13.82
N ILE A 74 23.30 0.75 -15.14
CA ILE A 74 22.01 0.39 -15.75
C ILE A 74 21.58 -1.02 -15.32
N VAL A 75 22.48 -2.00 -15.41
CA VAL A 75 22.17 -3.39 -15.03
C VAL A 75 21.83 -3.52 -13.54
N SER A 76 22.56 -2.84 -12.67
CA SER A 76 22.28 -2.86 -11.24
C SER A 76 20.96 -2.14 -10.91
N GLY A 77 20.68 -1.02 -11.59
CA GLY A 77 19.42 -0.31 -11.45
C GLY A 77 18.20 -1.14 -11.89
N THR A 78 18.30 -1.84 -13.02
CA THR A 78 17.20 -2.72 -13.49
C THR A 78 17.01 -3.92 -12.59
N ALA A 79 18.09 -4.51 -12.06
CA ALA A 79 18.00 -5.61 -11.11
C ALA A 79 17.26 -5.21 -9.82
N VAL A 80 17.61 -4.06 -9.23
CA VAL A 80 16.90 -3.52 -8.04
C VAL A 80 15.44 -3.17 -8.37
N GLY A 81 15.17 -2.71 -9.59
CA GLY A 81 13.81 -2.47 -10.07
C GLY A 81 12.94 -3.74 -10.05
N PHE A 82 13.47 -4.87 -10.53
CA PHE A 82 12.76 -6.15 -10.48
C PHE A 82 12.60 -6.71 -9.05
N GLU A 83 13.51 -6.39 -8.13
CA GLU A 83 13.36 -6.75 -6.72
C GLU A 83 12.16 -6.01 -6.07
N THR A 84 12.02 -4.72 -6.37
CA THR A 84 10.94 -3.86 -5.84
C THR A 84 9.56 -4.30 -6.31
N THR A 85 9.43 -4.70 -7.58
CA THR A 85 8.14 -5.12 -8.15
C THR A 85 7.62 -6.38 -7.48
N LEU A 86 8.49 -7.35 -7.17
CA LEU A 86 8.12 -8.57 -6.46
C LEU A 86 7.59 -8.25 -5.05
N ALA A 87 8.33 -7.44 -4.28
CA ALA A 87 7.94 -7.07 -2.92
C ALA A 87 6.57 -6.37 -2.91
N THR A 88 6.35 -5.45 -3.84
CA THR A 88 5.08 -4.71 -3.96
C THR A 88 3.94 -5.63 -4.39
N ALA A 89 4.16 -6.53 -5.35
CA ALA A 89 3.15 -7.48 -5.82
C ALA A 89 2.67 -8.44 -4.70
N VAL A 90 3.59 -8.93 -3.87
CA VAL A 90 3.26 -9.79 -2.73
C VAL A 90 2.37 -9.05 -1.72
N VAL A 91 2.70 -7.81 -1.39
CA VAL A 91 1.90 -6.99 -0.46
C VAL A 91 0.48 -6.77 -0.98
N ILE A 92 0.34 -6.43 -2.27
CA ILE A 92 -0.99 -6.26 -2.90
C ILE A 92 -1.75 -7.59 -2.91
N GLY A 93 -1.09 -8.71 -3.22
CA GLY A 93 -1.70 -10.04 -3.19
C GLY A 93 -2.27 -10.41 -1.82
N VAL A 94 -1.52 -10.15 -0.75
CA VAL A 94 -1.99 -10.37 0.64
C VAL A 94 -3.17 -9.45 0.97
N ALA A 95 -3.10 -8.18 0.58
CA ALA A 95 -4.20 -7.23 0.81
C ALA A 95 -5.50 -7.65 0.11
N LEU A 96 -5.41 -8.15 -1.13
CA LEU A 96 -6.56 -8.68 -1.88
C LEU A 96 -7.17 -9.90 -1.21
N LEU A 97 -6.35 -10.86 -0.78
CA LEU A 97 -6.84 -12.07 -0.09
C LEU A 97 -7.53 -11.73 1.23
N LEU A 98 -6.93 -10.84 2.03
CA LEU A 98 -7.50 -10.39 3.30
C LEU A 98 -8.82 -9.64 3.08
N SER A 99 -8.84 -8.66 2.18
CA SER A 99 -10.05 -7.87 1.90
C SER A 99 -11.17 -8.70 1.28
N TYR A 100 -10.86 -9.69 0.44
CA TYR A 100 -11.84 -10.64 -0.09
C TYR A 100 -12.42 -11.51 1.03
N TRP A 101 -11.57 -12.07 1.90
CA TRP A 101 -12.02 -12.89 3.03
C TRP A 101 -12.93 -12.09 3.98
N MET A 102 -12.55 -10.86 4.30
CA MET A 102 -13.36 -9.96 5.14
C MET A 102 -14.67 -9.59 4.46
N GLY A 103 -14.66 -9.37 3.14
CA GLY A 103 -15.88 -9.15 2.35
C GLY A 103 -16.83 -10.37 2.38
N THR A 104 -16.31 -11.59 2.29
CA THR A 104 -17.13 -12.81 2.36
C THR A 104 -17.77 -13.07 3.73
N MET A 105 -17.16 -12.60 4.82
CA MET A 105 -17.70 -12.73 6.18
C MET A 105 -18.97 -11.91 6.42
N THR A 106 -19.32 -10.99 5.51
CA THR A 106 -20.57 -10.23 5.58
C THR A 106 -21.81 -11.07 5.26
N GLY A 107 -21.64 -12.26 4.65
CA GLY A 107 -22.75 -13.15 4.29
C GLY A 107 -23.57 -12.71 3.07
N LEU A 108 -23.24 -11.59 2.43
CA LEU A 108 -23.90 -11.13 1.21
C LEU A 108 -23.29 -11.78 -0.05
N PRO A 109 -24.12 -12.19 -1.03
CA PRO A 109 -23.63 -12.72 -2.30
C PRO A 109 -22.84 -11.65 -3.06
N GLY A 110 -21.58 -11.96 -3.42
CA GLY A 110 -20.69 -11.04 -4.14
C GLY A 110 -19.93 -10.03 -3.25
N ALA A 111 -20.12 -10.06 -1.93
CA ALA A 111 -19.48 -9.10 -1.04
C ALA A 111 -17.96 -9.26 -0.91
N GLY A 112 -17.38 -10.41 -1.31
CA GLY A 112 -15.93 -10.57 -1.43
C GLY A 112 -15.30 -9.58 -2.41
N ALA A 113 -15.88 -9.46 -3.61
CA ALA A 113 -15.42 -8.48 -4.61
C ALA A 113 -15.64 -7.04 -4.11
N PHE A 114 -16.76 -6.79 -3.43
CA PHE A 114 -17.02 -5.49 -2.81
C PHE A 114 -15.97 -5.14 -1.75
N GLY A 115 -15.55 -6.10 -0.91
CA GLY A 115 -14.47 -5.91 0.07
C GLY A 115 -13.15 -5.47 -0.58
N THR A 116 -12.78 -6.07 -1.72
CA THR A 116 -11.57 -5.65 -2.48
C THR A 116 -11.70 -4.24 -3.08
N ALA A 117 -12.91 -3.86 -3.51
CA ALA A 117 -13.18 -2.51 -4.02
C ALA A 117 -13.09 -1.46 -2.89
N VAL A 118 -13.64 -1.77 -1.71
CA VAL A 118 -13.53 -0.92 -0.52
C VAL A 118 -12.08 -0.78 -0.06
N ALA A 119 -11.30 -1.87 -0.09
CA ALA A 119 -9.87 -1.81 0.22
C ALA A 119 -9.11 -0.91 -0.78
N THR A 120 -9.44 -0.97 -2.07
CA THR A 120 -8.82 -0.10 -3.10
C THR A 120 -9.16 1.37 -2.86
N MET A 121 -10.43 1.68 -2.55
CA MET A 121 -10.85 3.03 -2.16
C MET A 121 -10.09 3.51 -0.93
N GLY A 122 -9.95 2.66 0.09
CA GLY A 122 -9.17 2.94 1.30
C GLY A 122 -7.72 3.27 1.02
N MET A 123 -7.07 2.53 0.13
CA MET A 123 -5.69 2.78 -0.29
C MET A 123 -5.52 4.18 -0.91
N LEU A 124 -6.52 4.66 -1.65
CA LEU A 124 -6.46 5.94 -2.39
C LEU A 124 -6.93 7.16 -1.58
N MET A 125 -7.56 6.98 -0.42
CA MET A 125 -8.05 8.09 0.40
C MET A 125 -6.94 9.05 0.85
N THR A 126 -5.70 8.56 0.95
CA THR A 126 -4.53 9.36 1.37
C THR A 126 -3.73 9.94 0.21
N CYS A 127 -4.16 9.73 -1.05
CA CYS A 127 -3.48 10.25 -2.25
C CYS A 127 -3.38 11.79 -2.38
N PRO A 128 -4.25 12.62 -1.79
CA PRO A 128 -4.10 14.09 -1.89
C PRO A 128 -2.84 14.65 -1.20
N PHE A 129 -2.10 13.82 -0.45
CA PHE A 129 -0.90 14.18 0.30
C PHE A 129 0.34 13.52 -0.31
#